data_AF-A0A4R0XSP5-F1
#
_entry.id   AF-A0A4R0XSP5-F1
#
_cell.length_a   1.000
_cell.length_b   1.000
_cell.length_c   1.000
_cell.angle_alpha   90.00
_cell.angle_beta   90.00
_cell.angle_gamma   90.00
#
_symmetry.space_group_name_H-M   'P 1'
#
loop_
_entity.id
_entity.type
_entity.pdbx_description
1 polymer ?
#
loop_
_entity_poly.entity_id
_entity_poly.type
_entity_poly.pdbx_seq_one_letter_code
_entity_poly.pdbx_strand_id
1 'polypeptide(L)'
;MYATEADLVARFSEEEISNLKLMVSNPTFVDDAIQDATEEINGHIGGRYPLPLPNVPSNLKRMACDIARYRLYFQQPTEEIRKRYEDAIAFLKRVADNKAHLQIQLPETNEIVDDQPKNKPSTAPIGTSYTGGVFGDDTLNKMPTM
;
A
#
# COMPACT_ATOMS: atom_id res chain seq x y z
N MET A 1 -6.73 14.32 3.64
CA MET A 1 -6.72 13.57 4.90
C MET A 1 -6.45 12.10 4.61
N TYR A 2 -5.65 11.44 5.45
CA TYR A 2 -5.24 10.04 5.27
C TYR A 2 -5.98 9.04 6.15
N ALA A 3 -6.63 9.51 7.20
CA ALA A 3 -7.44 8.72 8.11
C ALA A 3 -8.75 9.46 8.41
N THR A 4 -9.75 8.72 8.89
CA THR A 4 -11.03 9.25 9.37
C THR A 4 -11.24 8.87 10.82
N GLU A 5 -12.20 9.51 11.51
CA GLU A 5 -12.56 9.14 12.87
C GLU A 5 -12.96 7.65 12.96
N ALA A 6 -13.71 7.14 11.97
CA ALA A 6 -14.11 5.73 11.92
C ALA A 6 -12.89 4.78 11.92
N ASP A 7 -11.76 5.19 11.33
CA ASP A 7 -10.54 4.39 11.30
C ASP A 7 -9.79 4.38 12.65
N LEU A 8 -9.90 5.48 13.40
CA LEU A 8 -9.41 5.54 14.78
C LEU A 8 -10.27 4.66 15.68
N VAL A 9 -11.59 4.76 15.59
CA VAL A 9 -12.54 3.95 16.36
C VAL A 9 -12.36 2.46 16.07
N ALA A 10 -12.21 2.08 14.80
CA ALA A 10 -11.97 0.70 14.40
C ALA A 10 -10.65 0.10 14.95
N ARG A 11 -9.68 0.93 15.34
CA ARG A 11 -8.36 0.49 15.81
C ARG A 11 -8.16 0.60 17.31
N PHE A 12 -8.69 1.65 17.93
CA PHE A 12 -8.43 2.00 19.33
C PHE A 12 -9.68 1.85 20.21
N SER A 13 -10.80 1.41 19.64
CA SER A 13 -12.11 1.27 20.29
C SER A 13 -12.81 2.62 20.50
N GLU A 14 -14.15 2.58 20.47
CA GLU A 14 -14.99 3.76 20.65
C GLU A 14 -14.83 4.36 22.05
N GLU A 15 -14.68 3.52 23.08
CA GLU A 15 -14.52 3.95 24.46
C GLU A 15 -13.27 4.80 24.68
N GLU A 16 -12.14 4.43 24.07
CA GLU A 16 -10.88 5.18 24.22
C GLU A 16 -11.01 6.58 23.59
N ILE A 17 -11.53 6.65 22.37
CA ILE A 17 -11.73 7.91 21.66
C ILE A 17 -12.77 8.78 22.35
N SER A 18 -13.86 8.18 22.85
CA SER A 18 -14.88 8.91 23.62
C SER A 18 -14.31 9.46 24.93
N ASN A 19 -13.48 8.70 25.66
CA ASN A 19 -12.82 9.18 26.86
C ASN A 19 -11.88 10.36 26.58
N LEU A 20 -11.12 10.30 25.47
CA LEU A 20 -10.27 11.40 25.04
C LEU A 20 -11.09 12.65 24.66
N LYS A 21 -12.22 12.46 23.97
CA LYS A 21 -13.19 13.52 23.66
C LYS A 21 -13.82 14.13 24.92
N LEU A 22 -14.06 13.34 25.97
CA LEU A 22 -14.59 13.87 27.24
C LEU A 22 -13.56 14.70 28.01
N MET A 23 -12.27 14.38 27.86
CA MET A 23 -11.18 15.10 28.52
C MET A 23 -10.93 16.49 27.90
N VAL A 24 -11.38 16.70 26.67
CA VAL A 24 -11.23 17.96 25.92
C VAL A 24 -12.61 18.45 25.48
N SER A 25 -13.10 19.56 26.03
CA SER A 25 -14.43 20.11 25.70
C SER A 25 -14.64 20.58 24.24
N ASN A 26 -13.66 20.39 23.35
CA ASN A 26 -13.74 20.80 21.96
C ASN A 26 -14.12 19.60 21.05
N PRO A 27 -15.29 19.65 20.35
CA PRO A 27 -15.69 18.58 19.46
C PRO A 27 -14.80 18.42 18.22
N THR A 28 -14.06 19.46 17.81
CA THR A 28 -13.16 19.41 16.63
C THR A 28 -11.79 18.81 16.94
N PHE A 29 -11.49 18.54 18.21
CA PHE A 29 -10.16 18.14 18.66
C PHE A 29 -9.62 16.90 17.93
N VAL A 30 -10.50 15.94 17.61
CA VAL A 30 -10.11 14.74 16.88
C VAL A 30 -9.81 15.03 15.41
N ASP A 31 -10.63 15.85 14.77
CA ASP A 31 -10.42 16.25 13.38
C ASP A 31 -9.14 17.10 13.24
N ASP A 32 -8.90 18.01 14.20
CA ASP A 32 -7.69 18.82 14.27
C ASP A 32 -6.44 17.91 14.40
N ALA A 33 -6.49 16.89 15.27
CA ALA A 33 -5.39 15.93 15.44
C ALA A 33 -5.14 15.08 14.17
N ILE A 34 -6.20 14.71 13.44
CA ILE A 34 -6.09 13.99 12.15
C ILE A 34 -5.53 14.91 11.06
N GLN A 35 -5.94 16.18 11.04
CA GLN A 35 -5.45 17.17 10.09
C GLN A 35 -3.96 17.41 10.31
N ASP A 36 -3.55 17.68 11.55
CA ASP A 36 -2.16 17.82 11.95
C ASP A 36 -1.31 16.61 11.52
N ALA A 37 -1.80 15.39 11.78
CA ALA A 37 -1.12 14.16 11.37
C ALA A 37 -1.00 14.05 9.84
N THR A 38 -2.02 14.52 9.12
CA THR A 38 -2.01 14.54 7.65
C THR A 38 -0.97 15.53 7.13
N GLU A 39 -0.89 16.72 7.70
CA GLU A 39 0.07 17.76 7.31
C GLU A 39 1.52 17.33 7.61
N GLU A 40 1.73 16.67 8.75
CA GLU A 40 3.04 16.11 9.11
C GLU A 40 3.50 15.03 8.13
N ILE A 41 2.59 14.10 7.75
CA ILE A 41 2.87 13.10 6.72
C ILE A 41 3.18 13.77 5.38
N ASN A 42 2.37 14.74 4.97
CA ASN A 42 2.55 15.51 3.73
C ASN A 42 3.94 16.16 3.65
N GLY A 43 4.41 16.74 4.77
CA GLY A 43 5.74 17.34 4.85
C GLY A 43 6.88 16.35 4.56
N HIS A 44 6.72 15.09 4.98
CA HIS A 44 7.73 14.06 4.74
C HIS A 44 7.67 13.47 3.32
N ILE A 45 6.48 13.33 2.74
CA ILE A 45 6.32 12.67 1.44
C ILE A 45 6.28 13.64 0.25
N GLY A 46 6.01 14.92 0.49
CA GLY A 46 5.82 15.93 -0.55
C GLY A 46 7.06 16.21 -1.41
N GLY A 47 8.25 15.88 -0.92
CA GLY A 47 9.48 15.93 -1.72
C GLY A 47 9.61 14.81 -2.76
N ARG A 48 8.80 13.74 -2.63
CA ARG A 48 8.95 12.51 -3.44
C ARG A 48 7.71 12.16 -4.25
N TYR A 49 6.53 12.34 -3.68
CA TYR A 49 5.27 12.03 -4.35
C TYR A 49 4.51 13.31 -4.67
N PRO A 50 3.91 13.41 -5.87
CA PRO A 50 3.01 14.51 -6.16
C PRO A 50 1.79 14.42 -5.23
N LEU A 51 1.51 15.53 -4.54
CA LEU A 51 0.33 15.70 -3.70
C LEU A 51 -0.75 16.45 -4.51
N PRO A 52 -2.03 16.07 -4.41
CA PRO A 52 -2.60 15.03 -3.56
C PRO A 52 -2.37 13.61 -4.09
N LEU A 53 -2.19 12.64 -3.18
CA LEU A 53 -2.02 11.23 -3.54
C LEU A 53 -3.32 10.66 -4.14
N PRO A 54 -3.27 9.88 -5.25
CA PRO A 54 -4.45 9.31 -5.89
C PRO A 54 -5.07 8.15 -5.08
N ASN A 55 -4.25 7.41 -4.33
CA ASN A 55 -4.69 6.33 -3.46
C ASN A 55 -3.87 6.34 -2.16
N VAL A 56 -4.56 6.21 -1.02
CA VAL A 56 -3.92 6.18 0.30
C VAL A 56 -3.64 4.72 0.67
N PRO A 57 -2.36 4.27 0.69
CA PRO A 57 -2.04 2.92 1.09
C PRO A 57 -2.40 2.67 2.56
N SER A 58 -2.79 1.42 2.87
CA SER A 58 -3.16 0.99 4.23
C SER A 58 -2.07 1.25 5.28
N ASN A 59 -0.80 1.23 4.86
CA ASN A 59 0.33 1.57 5.70
C ASN A 59 0.35 3.05 6.11
N LEU A 60 0.07 3.99 5.19
CA LEU A 60 -0.03 5.41 5.53
C LEU A 60 -1.24 5.66 6.43
N LYS A 61 -2.36 5.00 6.15
CA LYS A 61 -3.55 5.07 7.00
C LYS A 61 -3.25 4.64 8.44
N ARG A 62 -2.49 3.55 8.62
CA ARG A 62 -2.00 3.10 9.93
C ARG A 62 -1.16 4.16 10.64
N MET A 63 -0.17 4.72 9.93
CA MET A 63 0.74 5.72 10.51
C MET A 63 0.00 7.01 10.88
N ALA A 64 -0.94 7.45 10.04
CA ALA A 64 -1.79 8.60 10.33
C ALA A 64 -2.61 8.38 11.61
N CYS A 65 -3.19 7.20 11.81
CA CYS A 65 -3.88 6.85 13.05
C CYS A 65 -2.95 6.84 14.27
N ASP A 66 -1.74 6.27 14.15
CA ASP A 66 -0.78 6.20 15.25
C ASP A 66 -0.27 7.61 15.65
N ILE A 67 -0.04 8.50 14.67
CA ILE A 67 0.36 9.90 14.90
C ILE A 67 -0.79 10.71 15.51
N ALA A 68 -2.01 10.58 14.95
CA ALA A 68 -3.18 11.25 15.50
C ALA A 68 -3.43 10.83 16.95
N ARG A 69 -3.32 9.53 17.25
CA ARG A 69 -3.44 9.02 18.63
C ARG A 69 -2.43 9.68 19.56
N TYR A 70 -1.16 9.75 19.17
CA TYR A 70 -0.13 10.43 19.98
C TYR A 70 -0.51 11.88 20.29
N ARG A 71 -1.05 12.61 19.31
CA ARG A 71 -1.51 14.00 19.50
C ARG A 71 -2.73 14.13 20.42
N LEU A 72 -3.64 13.14 20.40
CA LEU A 72 -4.78 13.12 21.31
C LEU A 72 -4.36 12.97 22.78
N TYR A 73 -3.26 12.27 23.06
CA TYR A 73 -2.68 12.13 24.40
C TYR A 73 -1.78 13.32 24.75
N PHE A 74 -2.37 14.50 24.98
CA PHE A 74 -1.63 15.75 25.25
C PHE A 74 -0.82 15.74 26.57
N GLN A 75 -1.31 15.09 27.63
CA GLN A 75 -0.73 15.20 28.99
C GLN A 75 0.14 14.02 29.43
N GLN A 76 -0.23 12.78 29.06
CA GLN A 76 0.53 11.57 29.42
C GLN A 76 0.41 10.51 28.31
N PRO A 77 1.18 10.63 27.22
CA PRO A 77 1.34 9.52 26.30
C PRO A 77 2.05 8.38 27.03
N THR A 78 1.52 7.16 26.92
CA THR A 78 2.23 5.97 27.40
C THR A 78 3.46 5.72 26.54
N GLU A 79 4.46 5.04 27.10
CA GLU A 79 5.69 4.68 26.37
C GLU A 79 5.38 3.88 25.09
N GLU A 80 4.32 3.07 25.10
CA GLU A 80 3.88 2.33 23.92
C GLU A 80 3.38 3.23 22.78
N ILE A 81 2.59 4.26 23.11
CA ILE A 81 2.06 5.22 22.12
C ILE A 81 3.22 6.04 21.55
N ARG A 82 4.11 6.52 22.42
CA ARG A 82 5.32 7.26 22.01
C ARG A 82 6.19 6.42 21.08
N LYS A 83 6.45 5.15 21.42
CA LYS A 83 7.26 4.26 20.58
C LYS A 83 6.63 4.03 19.21
N ARG A 84 5.30 3.83 19.14
CA ARG A 84 4.59 3.70 17.86
C ARG A 84 4.67 4.97 17.01
N TYR A 85 4.56 6.14 17.65
CA TYR A 85 4.76 7.41 16.99
C TYR A 85 6.19 7.54 16.43
N GLU A 86 7.20 7.24 17.24
CA GLU A 86 8.61 7.26 16.81
C GLU A 86 8.89 6.28 15.66
N ASP A 87 8.31 5.07 15.70
CA ASP A 87 8.40 4.08 14.61
C ASP A 87 7.75 4.59 13.31
N ALA A 88 6.58 5.24 13.41
CA ALA A 88 5.90 5.84 12.27
C ALA A 88 6.73 6.97 11.64
N ILE A 89 7.26 7.89 12.45
CA ILE A 89 8.14 8.98 11.98
C ILE A 89 9.43 8.41 11.38
N ALA A 90 10.03 7.38 11.99
CA ALA A 90 11.22 6.73 11.46
C ALA A 90 10.95 6.06 10.10
N PHE A 91 9.76 5.52 9.88
CA PHE A 91 9.36 5.02 8.56
C PHE A 91 9.20 6.16 7.55
N LEU A 92 8.50 7.25 7.90
CA LEU A 92 8.31 8.41 7.03
C LEU A 92 9.65 9.05 6.62
N LYS A 93 10.61 9.13 7.55
CA LYS A 93 11.99 9.55 7.25
C LYS A 93 12.68 8.61 6.25
N ARG A 94 12.51 7.29 6.39
CA ARG A 94 13.04 6.33 5.40
C ARG A 94 12.39 6.46 4.04
N VAL A 95 11.11 6.84 3.98
CA VAL A 95 10.41 7.12 2.73
C VAL A 95 10.97 8.39 2.07
N ALA A 96 11.26 9.43 2.86
CA ALA A 96 11.92 10.64 2.39
C ALA A 96 13.36 10.37 1.91
N ASP A 97 14.11 9.53 2.61
CA ASP A 97 15.47 9.07 2.24
C ASP A 97 15.53 8.13 1.01
N ASN A 98 14.39 7.82 0.38
CA ASN A 98 14.27 6.80 -0.68
C ASN A 98 14.62 5.36 -0.27
N LYS A 99 14.74 5.06 1.03
CA LYS A 99 15.05 3.70 1.55
C LYS A 99 13.82 2.81 1.67
N ALA A 100 12.63 3.39 1.80
CA ALA A 100 11.36 2.66 1.87
C ALA A 100 10.41 3.14 0.76
N HIS A 101 9.66 2.24 0.16
CA HIS A 101 8.63 2.58 -0.84
C HIS A 101 7.24 2.52 -0.23
N LEU A 102 6.40 3.50 -0.60
CA LEU A 102 4.97 3.41 -0.35
C LEU A 102 4.36 2.57 -1.46
N GLN A 103 3.54 1.59 -1.10
CA GLN A 103 2.78 0.77 -2.04
C GLN A 103 1.57 1.55 -2.56
N ILE A 104 1.82 2.69 -3.21
CA ILE A 104 0.77 3.44 -3.89
C ILE A 104 0.50 2.68 -5.18
N GLN A 105 -0.65 2.01 -5.26
CA GLN A 105 -1.16 1.51 -6.52
C GLN A 105 -1.56 2.75 -7.34
N LEU A 106 -0.71 3.17 -8.27
CA LEU A 106 -1.17 4.08 -9.32
C LEU A 106 -2.20 3.29 -10.15
N PRO A 107 -3.38 3.84 -10.46
CA PRO A 107 -4.38 3.19 -11.30
C PRO A 107 -3.95 3.11 -12.78
N GLU A 108 -2.70 3.41 -13.10
CA GLU A 108 -2.13 3.16 -14.41
C GLU A 108 -1.27 1.91 -14.31
N THR A 109 -1.82 0.87 -14.92
CA THR A 109 -1.10 -0.31 -15.39
C THR A 109 -1.00 -1.45 -14.37
N ASN A 110 -2.07 -2.26 -14.40
CA ASN A 110 -2.05 -3.69 -14.11
C ASN A 110 -1.16 -4.44 -15.14
N GLU A 111 0.07 -3.99 -15.35
CA GLU A 111 1.09 -4.80 -16.01
C GLU A 111 1.70 -5.64 -14.91
N ILE A 112 1.28 -6.89 -14.90
CA ILE A 112 2.19 -7.97 -14.55
C ILE A 112 3.41 -7.74 -15.44
N VAL A 113 4.47 -7.14 -14.90
CA VAL A 113 5.79 -7.28 -15.51
C VAL A 113 6.07 -8.77 -15.38
N ASP A 114 5.76 -9.51 -16.44
CA ASP A 114 6.35 -10.81 -16.68
C ASP A 114 7.85 -10.54 -16.65
N ASP A 115 8.50 -10.88 -15.54
CA ASP A 115 9.95 -10.92 -15.42
C ASP A 115 10.42 -11.98 -16.43
N GLN A 116 10.46 -11.59 -17.70
CA GLN A 116 11.09 -12.40 -18.72
C GLN A 116 12.59 -12.22 -18.52
N PRO A 117 13.30 -13.23 -18.02
CA PRO A 117 14.75 -13.15 -17.93
C PRO A 117 15.30 -12.82 -19.32
N LYS A 118 16.04 -11.71 -19.42
CA LYS A 118 16.68 -11.20 -20.66
C LYS A 118 17.63 -12.19 -21.35
N ASN A 119 17.91 -13.34 -20.71
CA ASN A 119 18.75 -14.40 -21.21
C ASN A 119 17.98 -15.73 -21.22
N LYS A 120 16.90 -15.84 -22.00
CA LYS A 120 16.44 -17.16 -22.43
C LYS A 120 17.41 -17.61 -23.52
N PRO A 121 18.23 -18.67 -23.35
CA PRO A 121 18.79 -19.32 -24.53
C PRO A 121 17.60 -19.68 -25.42
N SER A 122 17.73 -19.46 -26.73
CA SER A 122 16.75 -19.90 -27.72
C SER A 122 16.74 -21.42 -27.73
N THR A 123 16.12 -22.04 -26.73
CA THR A 123 15.76 -23.44 -26.77
C THR A 123 14.49 -23.47 -27.61
N ALA A 124 14.69 -23.68 -28.91
CA ALA A 124 13.61 -24.04 -29.81
C ALA A 124 12.73 -25.09 -29.13
N PRO A 125 11.40 -25.00 -29.23
CA PRO A 125 10.55 -26.08 -28.74
C PRO A 125 11.00 -27.36 -29.46
N ILE A 126 11.58 -28.29 -28.71
CA ILE A 126 11.72 -29.69 -29.15
C ILE A 126 10.30 -30.28 -29.07
N GLY A 127 9.42 -29.79 -29.94
CA GLY A 127 8.33 -30.55 -30.51
C GLY A 127 8.92 -31.10 -31.81
N THR A 128 8.94 -32.40 -32.01
CA THR A 128 7.72 -33.15 -32.16
C THR A 128 7.88 -34.50 -31.51
N SER A 129 6.89 -34.86 -30.69
CA SER A 129 6.63 -36.25 -30.37
C SER A 129 6.56 -37.04 -31.68
N TYR A 130 7.42 -38.04 -31.75
CA TYR A 130 7.44 -39.13 -32.71
C TYR A 130 6.02 -39.65 -32.98
N THR A 131 5.41 -39.34 -34.11
CA THR A 131 4.27 -40.09 -34.64
C THR A 131 4.82 -41.08 -35.65
N GLY A 132 5.34 -42.19 -35.13
CA GLY A 132 5.62 -43.38 -35.93
C GLY A 132 4.34 -43.81 -36.65
N GLY A 133 4.26 -43.49 -37.93
CA GLY A 133 3.19 -43.87 -38.84
C GLY A 133 3.62 -43.48 -40.25
N VAL A 134 3.65 -44.45 -41.17
CA VAL A 134 4.34 -44.40 -42.48
C VAL A 134 3.66 -43.46 -43.50
N PHE A 135 2.80 -42.55 -43.06
CA PHE A 135 1.98 -41.72 -43.94
C PHE A 135 2.13 -40.25 -43.55
N GLY A 136 2.79 -39.48 -44.41
CA GLY A 136 2.95 -38.03 -44.25
C GLY A 136 1.63 -37.29 -44.42
N ASP A 137 1.49 -36.20 -43.67
CA ASP A 137 0.31 -35.33 -43.56
C ASP A 137 -0.26 -34.86 -44.92
N ASP A 138 0.61 -34.74 -45.94
CA ASP A 138 0.24 -34.40 -47.32
C ASP A 138 -0.68 -35.43 -48.00
N THR A 139 -0.70 -36.68 -47.53
CA THR A 139 -1.57 -37.75 -48.06
C THR A 139 -2.95 -37.74 -47.41
N LEU A 140 -3.04 -37.31 -46.15
CA LEU A 140 -4.29 -37.21 -45.39
C LEU A 140 -5.19 -36.08 -45.89
N ASN A 141 -4.59 -34.95 -46.28
CA ASN A 141 -5.32 -33.80 -46.84
C ASN A 141 -5.87 -34.03 -48.26
N LYS A 142 -5.61 -35.18 -48.89
CA LYS A 142 -6.11 -35.53 -50.23
C LYS A 142 -7.30 -36.48 -50.23
N MET A 143 -7.76 -36.96 -49.09
CA MET A 143 -8.95 -37.82 -49.04
C MET A 143 -10.23 -36.96 -49.04
N PRO A 144 -11.21 -37.24 -49.91
CA PRO A 144 -12.50 -36.58 -49.84
C PRO A 144 -13.23 -37.07 -48.58
N THR A 145 -13.69 -36.14 -47.77
CA THR A 145 -14.52 -36.41 -46.59
C THR A 145 -15.87 -36.97 -47.06
N MET A 146 -16.19 -38.21 -46.70
CA MET A 146 -17.55 -38.76 -46.78
C MET A 146 -18.39 -38.31 -45.59
#